data_AF-A0A919RKH8-F1
#
_entry.id   AF-A0A919RKH8-F1
#
_cell.length_a   1.000
_cell.length_b   1.000
_cell.length_c   1.000
_cell.angle_alpha   90.00
_cell.angle_beta   90.00
_cell.angle_gamma   90.00
#
_symmetry.space_group_name_H-M   'P 1'
#
loop_
_entity.id
_entity.type
_entity.pdbx_description
1 polymer ?
#
loop_
_entity_poly.entity_id
_entity_poly.type
_entity_poly.pdbx_seq_one_letter_code
_entity_poly.pdbx_strand_id
1 'polypeptide(L)'
;MVSERRPITCWLSDMDGVLVREGHPVPGADEFVRRLRDSGKRFLVLTNNSIYTPRDLAVRLRATGLDVPEESIWTSAMATARFLDDQRPGGSAYVIGEAGLTTALHATGYVLTEIDPDYVVLGETRTYSFTAITKAIRLIENGARFIATNPDAVGPSHEGSLPACGAVAAMITKATGSIRTSWASPIP
;
A
#
# COMPACT_ATOMS: atom_id res chain seq x y z
N MET A 1 5.79 -12.48 39.78
CA MET A 1 4.45 -12.10 39.26
C MET A 1 4.49 -12.23 37.75
N VAL A 2 3.86 -13.27 37.20
CA VAL A 2 3.67 -13.37 35.75
C VAL A 2 2.61 -12.33 35.40
N SER A 3 2.99 -11.32 34.61
CA SER A 3 2.06 -10.32 34.10
C SER A 3 0.96 -11.03 33.32
N GLU A 4 -0.27 -11.04 33.84
CA GLU A 4 -1.42 -11.54 33.09
C GLU A 4 -1.56 -10.70 31.82
N ARG A 5 -1.37 -11.34 30.66
CA ARG A 5 -1.53 -10.67 29.38
C ARG A 5 -2.99 -10.23 29.26
N ARG A 6 -3.19 -8.94 28.98
CA ARG A 6 -4.52 -8.40 28.67
C ARG A 6 -5.17 -9.22 27.55
N PRO A 7 -6.49 -9.44 27.60
CA PRO A 7 -7.18 -10.23 26.59
C PRO A 7 -7.01 -9.61 25.20
N ILE A 8 -6.63 -10.43 24.22
CA ILE A 8 -6.44 -9.99 22.84
C ILE A 8 -7.82 -9.72 22.21
N THR A 9 -8.02 -8.48 21.77
CA THR A 9 -9.27 -8.00 21.14
C THR A 9 -9.18 -7.85 19.63
N CYS A 10 -7.97 -7.80 19.08
CA CYS A 10 -7.71 -7.67 17.64
C CYS A 10 -6.37 -8.31 17.26
N TRP A 11 -6.27 -8.83 16.04
CA TRP A 11 -5.04 -9.30 15.43
C TRP A 11 -4.66 -8.45 14.22
N LEU A 12 -3.38 -8.12 14.10
CA LEU A 12 -2.81 -7.52 12.89
C LEU A 12 -1.75 -8.49 12.38
N SER A 13 -1.85 -8.88 11.12
CA SER A 13 -0.87 -9.74 10.46
C SER A 13 -0.34 -9.00 9.25
N ASP A 14 0.98 -9.01 9.05
CA ASP A 14 1.52 -8.76 7.72
C ASP A 14 1.09 -9.89 6.76
N MET A 15 1.14 -9.62 5.45
CA MET A 15 0.78 -10.55 4.40
C MET A 15 2.02 -11.20 3.80
N ASP A 16 2.92 -10.40 3.24
CA ASP A 16 4.07 -10.86 2.47
C ASP A 16 5.18 -11.32 3.42
N GLY A 17 5.70 -12.54 3.23
CA GLY A 17 6.65 -13.19 4.12
C GLY A 17 6.04 -13.79 5.40
N VAL A 18 4.78 -13.46 5.74
CA VAL A 18 4.08 -13.97 6.94
C VAL A 18 2.96 -14.94 6.61
N LEU A 19 2.02 -14.56 5.74
CA LEU A 19 0.92 -15.43 5.29
C LEU A 19 1.21 -16.01 3.91
N VAL A 20 1.88 -15.23 3.07
CA VAL A 20 2.19 -15.57 1.68
C VAL A 20 3.67 -15.38 1.42
N ARG A 21 4.31 -16.33 0.76
CA ARG A 21 5.67 -16.22 0.26
C ARG A 21 5.68 -16.59 -1.22
N GLU A 22 6.20 -15.70 -2.05
CA GLU A 22 6.35 -15.94 -3.50
C GLU A 22 5.02 -16.36 -4.16
N GLY A 23 3.91 -15.73 -3.77
CA GLY A 23 2.58 -16.00 -4.29
C GLY A 23 1.89 -17.25 -3.72
N HIS A 24 2.55 -18.01 -2.85
CA HIS A 24 2.00 -19.21 -2.22
C HIS A 24 1.77 -19.01 -0.71
N PRO A 25 0.72 -19.58 -0.11
CA PRO A 25 0.55 -19.54 1.33
C PRO A 25 1.71 -20.25 2.03
N VAL A 26 2.19 -19.69 3.14
CA VAL A 26 3.14 -20.41 3.99
C VAL A 26 2.44 -21.57 4.70
N PRO A 27 3.16 -22.65 5.08
CA PRO A 27 2.54 -23.78 5.78
C PRO A 27 1.76 -23.36 7.03
N GLY A 28 0.48 -23.73 7.08
CA GLY A 28 -0.43 -23.43 8.20
C GLY A 28 -1.08 -22.04 8.17
N ALA A 29 -0.81 -21.21 7.15
CA ALA A 29 -1.46 -19.90 6.99
C ALA A 29 -2.97 -20.01 6.80
N ASP A 30 -3.43 -21.02 6.07
CA ASP A 30 -4.83 -21.35 5.87
C ASP A 30 -5.53 -21.70 7.19
N GLU A 31 -4.89 -22.56 8.00
CA GLU A 31 -5.40 -22.92 9.31
C GLU A 31 -5.43 -21.71 10.25
N PHE A 32 -4.40 -20.88 10.21
CA PHE A 32 -4.32 -19.66 11.00
C PHE A 32 -5.44 -18.68 10.65
N VAL A 33 -5.64 -18.37 9.36
CA VAL A 33 -6.72 -17.48 8.89
C VAL A 33 -8.09 -18.04 9.26
N ARG A 34 -8.29 -19.36 9.10
CA ARG A 34 -9.53 -20.01 9.50
C ARG A 34 -9.79 -19.86 11.01
N ARG A 35 -8.79 -20.11 11.86
CA ARG A 35 -8.91 -19.93 13.32
C ARG A 35 -9.20 -18.49 13.71
N LEU A 36 -8.63 -17.50 13.02
CA LEU A 36 -8.94 -16.08 13.26
C LEU A 36 -10.42 -15.79 13.00
N ARG A 37 -10.95 -16.28 11.88
CA ARG A 37 -12.36 -16.13 11.52
C ARG A 37 -13.29 -16.85 12.49
N ASP A 38 -13.01 -18.11 12.79
CA ASP A 38 -13.80 -18.94 13.71
C ASP A 38 -13.82 -18.36 15.13
N SER A 39 -12.80 -17.59 15.52
CA SER A 39 -12.71 -16.97 16.85
C SER A 39 -13.69 -15.80 17.06
N GLY A 40 -14.26 -15.24 15.98
CA GLY A 40 -15.07 -14.01 16.01
C GLY A 40 -14.30 -12.76 16.44
N LYS A 41 -12.99 -12.84 16.66
CA LYS A 41 -12.15 -11.68 16.95
C LYS A 41 -11.87 -10.91 15.68
N ARG A 42 -11.80 -9.57 15.79
CA ARG A 42 -11.40 -8.71 14.67
C ARG A 42 -9.97 -9.02 14.27
N PHE A 43 -9.70 -9.04 12.98
CA PHE A 43 -8.35 -9.08 12.47
C PHE A 43 -8.21 -8.27 11.17
N LEU A 44 -7.00 -7.77 10.94
CA LEU A 44 -6.59 -7.16 9.68
C LEU A 44 -5.31 -7.82 9.17
N VAL A 45 -5.28 -8.05 7.86
CA VAL A 45 -4.11 -8.40 7.08
C VAL A 45 -3.61 -7.11 6.42
N LEU A 46 -2.41 -6.70 6.80
CA LEU A 46 -1.73 -5.50 6.32
C LEU A 46 -0.82 -5.87 5.16
N THR A 47 -0.74 -5.03 4.13
CA THR A 47 0.21 -5.22 3.01
C THR A 47 0.66 -3.89 2.44
N ASN A 48 1.93 -3.83 2.01
CA ASN A 48 2.47 -2.70 1.25
C ASN A 48 2.03 -2.68 -0.21
N ASN A 49 1.30 -3.70 -0.69
CA ASN A 49 0.78 -3.73 -2.04
C ASN A 49 -0.25 -2.61 -2.26
N SER A 50 0.04 -1.66 -3.15
CA SER A 50 -0.88 -0.60 -3.56
C SER A 50 -1.51 -0.85 -4.94
N ILE A 51 -1.21 -1.99 -5.57
CA ILE A 51 -1.66 -2.30 -6.93
C ILE A 51 -3.16 -2.63 -6.95
N TYR A 52 -3.57 -3.46 -6.00
CA TYR A 52 -4.88 -4.11 -6.01
C TYR A 52 -5.84 -3.48 -4.99
N THR A 53 -7.14 -3.53 -5.31
CA THR A 53 -8.17 -3.24 -4.31
C THR A 53 -8.24 -4.37 -3.27
N PRO A 54 -8.80 -4.13 -2.06
CA PRO A 54 -9.05 -5.20 -1.09
C PRO A 54 -9.86 -6.37 -1.67
N ARG A 55 -10.84 -6.06 -2.53
CA ARG A 55 -11.65 -7.05 -3.24
C ARG A 55 -10.80 -7.92 -4.17
N ASP A 56 -9.94 -7.30 -4.97
CA ASP A 56 -9.05 -8.03 -5.89
C ASP A 56 -8.06 -8.91 -5.12
N LEU A 57 -7.51 -8.41 -3.99
CA LEU A 57 -6.64 -9.19 -3.12
C LEU A 57 -7.37 -10.37 -2.49
N ALA A 58 -8.59 -10.19 -1.98
CA ALA A 58 -9.39 -11.27 -1.41
C ALA A 58 -9.64 -12.39 -2.42
N VAL A 59 -9.94 -12.05 -3.69
CA VAL A 59 -10.10 -13.04 -4.77
C VAL A 59 -8.78 -13.78 -5.04
N ARG A 60 -7.66 -13.06 -5.11
CA ARG A 60 -6.34 -13.65 -5.36
C ARG A 60 -5.89 -14.58 -4.22
N LEU A 61 -6.05 -14.15 -2.97
CA LEU A 61 -5.73 -14.96 -1.79
C LEU A 61 -6.59 -16.23 -1.74
N ARG A 62 -7.89 -16.11 -2.06
CA ARG A 62 -8.78 -17.26 -2.12
C ARG A 62 -8.34 -18.28 -3.17
N ALA A 63 -7.88 -17.80 -4.34
CA ALA A 63 -7.36 -18.67 -5.40
C ALA A 63 -6.10 -19.45 -4.98
N THR A 64 -5.36 -18.97 -3.98
CA THR A 64 -4.19 -19.67 -3.43
C THR A 64 -4.50 -20.50 -2.19
N GLY A 65 -5.74 -20.49 -1.69
CA GLY A 65 -6.20 -21.26 -0.52
C GLY A 65 -6.40 -20.44 0.76
N LEU A 66 -6.21 -19.12 0.72
CA LEU A 66 -6.41 -18.22 1.85
C LEU A 66 -7.73 -17.46 1.73
N ASP A 67 -8.73 -17.87 2.50
CA ASP A 67 -10.04 -17.17 2.53
C ASP A 67 -10.02 -16.01 3.55
N VAL A 68 -9.44 -14.88 3.13
CA VAL A 68 -9.40 -13.61 3.85
C VAL A 68 -10.54 -12.69 3.35
N PRO A 69 -11.46 -12.23 4.22
CA PRO A 69 -12.51 -11.28 3.84
C PRO A 69 -11.96 -9.92 3.37
N GLU A 70 -12.65 -9.23 2.45
CA GLU A 70 -12.18 -7.93 1.92
C GLU A 70 -12.08 -6.86 3.02
N GLU A 71 -13.00 -6.89 3.98
CA GLU A 71 -13.03 -5.99 5.15
C GLU A 71 -11.88 -6.24 6.14
N SER A 72 -11.22 -7.39 6.02
CA SER A 72 -10.04 -7.76 6.81
C SER A 72 -8.73 -7.45 6.09
N ILE A 73 -8.74 -6.74 4.95
CA ILE A 73 -7.52 -6.37 4.22
C ILE A 73 -7.32 -4.86 4.29
N TRP A 74 -6.11 -4.45 4.67
CA TRP A 74 -5.73 -3.04 4.74
C TRP A 74 -4.42 -2.80 3.99
N THR A 75 -4.49 -2.05 2.89
CA THR A 75 -3.36 -1.85 1.97
C THR A 75 -2.66 -0.52 2.19
N SER A 76 -1.44 -0.37 1.68
CA SER A 76 -0.73 0.91 1.63
C SER A 76 -1.46 1.97 0.82
N ALA A 77 -2.25 1.58 -0.19
CA ALA A 77 -3.13 2.50 -0.90
C ALA A 77 -4.19 3.14 0.02
N MET A 78 -4.84 2.34 0.87
CA MET A 78 -5.84 2.82 1.83
C MET A 78 -5.20 3.67 2.93
N ALA A 79 -4.04 3.25 3.43
CA ALA A 79 -3.28 4.01 4.41
C ALA A 79 -2.85 5.37 3.84
N THR A 80 -2.41 5.41 2.58
CA THR A 80 -2.07 6.65 1.87
C THR A 80 -3.26 7.57 1.69
N ALA A 81 -4.40 7.05 1.22
CA ALA A 81 -5.60 7.85 1.04
C ALA A 81 -6.09 8.47 2.36
N ARG A 82 -6.09 7.69 3.45
CA ARG A 82 -6.43 8.18 4.79
C ARG A 82 -5.44 9.21 5.30
N PHE A 83 -4.14 8.96 5.15
CA PHE A 83 -3.11 9.91 5.56
C PHE A 83 -3.28 11.25 4.84
N LEU A 84 -3.55 11.22 3.54
CA LEU A 84 -3.78 12.43 2.76
C LEU A 84 -5.02 13.17 3.24
N ASP A 85 -6.15 12.48 3.41
CA ASP A 85 -7.40 13.06 3.89
C ASP A 85 -7.26 13.69 5.29
N ASP A 86 -6.54 13.04 6.22
CA ASP A 86 -6.24 13.59 7.55
C ASP A 86 -5.40 14.90 7.48
N GLN A 87 -4.59 15.06 6.43
CA GLN A 87 -3.76 16.27 6.22
C GLN A 87 -4.50 17.36 5.45
N ARG A 88 -5.32 16.99 4.45
CA ARG A 88 -6.07 17.91 3.60
C ARG A 88 -7.35 17.25 3.08
N PRO A 89 -8.47 17.37 3.82
CA PRO A 89 -9.74 16.85 3.35
C PRO A 89 -10.15 17.45 2.00
N GLY A 90 -10.61 16.59 1.07
CA GLY A 90 -11.01 17.00 -0.28
C GLY A 90 -9.87 17.57 -1.14
N GLY A 91 -8.63 17.17 -0.87
CA GLY A 91 -7.47 17.57 -1.66
C GLY A 91 -7.41 16.98 -3.07
N SER A 92 -6.35 17.34 -3.80
CA SER A 92 -6.08 16.83 -5.14
C SER A 92 -4.73 16.12 -5.24
N ALA A 93 -4.62 15.17 -6.17
CA ALA A 93 -3.39 14.41 -6.36
C ALA A 93 -3.12 14.04 -7.83
N TYR A 94 -1.86 14.14 -8.23
CA TYR A 94 -1.35 13.42 -9.40
C TYR A 94 -0.82 12.06 -8.95
N VAL A 95 -1.29 10.99 -9.57
CA VAL A 95 -1.04 9.62 -9.10
C VAL A 95 -0.29 8.82 -10.15
N ILE A 96 0.84 8.24 -9.74
CA ILE A 96 1.51 7.16 -10.49
C ILE A 96 1.23 5.88 -9.70
N GLY A 97 0.29 5.06 -10.17
CA GLY A 97 -0.09 3.82 -9.51
C GLY A 97 -1.30 3.20 -10.18
N GLU A 98 -1.74 2.06 -9.64
CA GLU A 98 -2.75 1.21 -10.27
C GLU A 98 -4.14 1.40 -9.64
N ALA A 99 -5.09 0.52 -10.00
CA ALA A 99 -6.48 0.58 -9.56
C ALA A 99 -6.67 0.63 -8.04
N GLY A 100 -5.85 -0.10 -7.27
CA GLY A 100 -5.90 -0.10 -5.80
C GLY A 100 -5.71 1.30 -5.22
N LEU A 101 -4.67 2.00 -5.66
CA LEU A 101 -4.35 3.35 -5.20
C LEU A 101 -5.38 4.39 -5.66
N THR A 102 -5.72 4.39 -6.95
CA THR A 102 -6.68 5.37 -7.50
C THR A 102 -8.08 5.20 -6.89
N THR A 103 -8.53 3.96 -6.68
CA THR A 103 -9.81 3.67 -6.02
C THR A 103 -9.81 4.14 -4.57
N ALA A 104 -8.72 3.91 -3.82
CA ALA A 104 -8.63 4.33 -2.43
C ALA A 104 -8.71 5.86 -2.28
N LEU A 105 -8.02 6.60 -3.16
CA LEU A 105 -8.06 8.07 -3.16
C LEU A 105 -9.44 8.61 -3.54
N HIS A 106 -10.08 8.04 -4.56
CA HIS A 106 -11.44 8.44 -4.90
C HIS A 106 -12.45 8.16 -3.78
N ALA A 107 -12.29 7.06 -3.04
CA ALA A 107 -13.15 6.71 -1.93
C ALA A 107 -13.07 7.71 -0.75
N THR A 108 -11.95 8.41 -0.59
CA THR A 108 -11.79 9.51 0.38
C THR A 108 -12.15 10.88 -0.19
N GLY A 109 -12.66 10.95 -1.42
CA GLY A 109 -13.10 12.19 -2.05
C GLY A 109 -12.00 13.02 -2.71
N TYR A 110 -10.81 12.44 -2.92
CA TYR A 110 -9.73 13.14 -3.61
C TYR A 110 -9.99 13.30 -5.10
N VAL A 111 -9.59 14.46 -5.63
CA VAL A 111 -9.60 14.76 -7.06
C VAL A 111 -8.28 14.32 -7.67
N LEU A 112 -8.32 13.39 -8.63
CA LEU A 112 -7.14 13.00 -9.38
C LEU A 112 -6.95 13.94 -10.57
N THR A 113 -5.83 14.66 -10.61
CA THR A 113 -5.60 15.72 -11.60
C THR A 113 -4.11 15.86 -11.93
N GLU A 114 -3.84 16.31 -13.16
CA GLU A 114 -2.50 16.70 -13.60
C GLU A 114 -2.28 18.22 -13.54
N ILE A 115 -3.32 18.98 -13.22
CA ILE A 115 -3.33 20.45 -13.17
C ILE A 115 -3.20 20.86 -11.71
N ASP A 116 -2.07 21.48 -11.36
CA ASP A 116 -1.73 22.04 -10.04
C ASP A 116 -2.22 21.18 -8.85
N PRO A 117 -1.80 19.90 -8.77
CA PRO A 117 -2.23 19.01 -7.71
C PRO A 117 -1.56 19.38 -6.38
N ASP A 118 -2.25 19.13 -5.27
CA ASP A 118 -1.69 19.34 -3.94
C ASP A 118 -0.58 18.32 -3.62
N TYR A 119 -0.74 17.10 -4.14
CA TYR A 119 0.17 15.98 -3.92
C TYR A 119 0.57 15.30 -5.24
N VAL A 120 1.80 14.82 -5.29
CA VAL A 120 2.21 13.75 -6.19
C VAL A 120 2.32 12.47 -5.37
N VAL A 121 1.56 11.44 -5.75
CA VAL A 121 1.48 10.17 -5.03
C VAL A 121 2.04 9.05 -5.90
N LEU A 122 3.09 8.40 -5.41
CA LEU A 122 3.71 7.25 -6.04
C LEU A 122 3.28 5.96 -5.33
N GLY A 123 2.60 5.10 -6.08
CA GLY A 123 2.33 3.72 -5.74
C GLY A 123 3.19 2.74 -6.53
N GLU A 124 3.08 1.48 -6.15
CA GLU A 124 3.56 0.36 -6.95
C GLU A 124 2.75 0.23 -8.25
N THR A 125 3.46 -0.04 -9.36
CA THR A 125 2.91 -0.23 -10.70
C THR A 125 3.69 -1.32 -11.43
N ARG A 126 3.05 -2.00 -12.39
CA ARG A 126 3.76 -2.97 -13.25
C ARG A 126 4.60 -2.30 -14.33
N THR A 127 4.27 -1.06 -14.67
CA THR A 127 4.97 -0.31 -15.71
C THR A 127 5.26 1.10 -15.25
N TYR A 128 6.52 1.50 -15.33
CA TYR A 128 6.94 2.86 -15.09
C TYR A 128 7.10 3.59 -16.42
N SER A 129 6.38 4.70 -16.55
CA SER A 129 6.46 5.57 -17.72
C SER A 129 7.43 6.70 -17.46
N PHE A 130 8.46 6.83 -18.31
CA PHE A 130 9.39 7.96 -18.27
C PHE A 130 8.65 9.30 -18.35
N THR A 131 7.60 9.37 -19.17
CA THR A 131 6.74 10.55 -19.31
C THR A 131 5.99 10.87 -18.02
N ALA A 132 5.43 9.85 -17.34
CA ALA A 132 4.73 10.04 -16.08
C ALA A 132 5.68 10.49 -14.96
N ILE A 133 6.86 9.86 -14.86
CA ILE A 133 7.90 10.24 -13.89
C ILE A 133 8.37 11.68 -14.15
N THR A 134 8.61 12.05 -15.40
CA THR A 134 9.01 13.42 -15.77
C THR A 134 7.93 14.43 -15.38
N LYS A 135 6.65 14.09 -15.57
CA LYS A 135 5.53 14.93 -15.15
C LYS A 135 5.50 15.08 -13.62
N ALA A 136 5.60 13.97 -12.88
CA ALA A 136 5.66 13.98 -11.42
C ALA A 136 6.79 14.89 -10.90
N ILE A 137 8.01 14.79 -11.46
CA ILE A 137 9.14 15.65 -11.10
C ILE A 137 8.78 17.12 -11.25
N ARG A 138 8.26 17.53 -12.41
CA ARG A 138 7.87 18.93 -12.68
C ARG A 138 6.78 19.44 -11.74
N LEU A 139 5.80 18.59 -11.42
CA LEU A 139 4.73 18.95 -10.49
C LEU A 139 5.28 19.15 -9.06
N ILE A 140 6.25 18.34 -8.65
CA ILE A 140 6.94 18.50 -7.36
C ILE A 140 7.78 19.78 -7.34
N GLU A 141 8.54 20.05 -8.41
CA GLU A 141 9.30 21.30 -8.56
C GLU A 141 8.39 22.55 -8.52
N ASN A 142 7.15 22.42 -8.99
CA ASN A 142 6.13 23.47 -8.93
C ASN A 142 5.40 23.54 -7.57
N GLY A 143 5.80 22.75 -6.56
CA GLY A 143 5.33 22.87 -5.18
C GLY A 143 4.38 21.78 -4.70
N ALA A 144 4.03 20.80 -5.54
CA ALA A 144 3.24 19.64 -5.10
C ALA A 144 4.03 18.80 -4.08
N ARG A 145 3.35 18.33 -3.02
CA ARG A 145 4.00 17.52 -1.97
C ARG A 145 4.18 16.07 -2.45
N PHE A 146 5.36 15.50 -2.24
CA PHE A 146 5.66 14.14 -2.69
C PHE A 146 5.39 13.08 -1.62
N ILE A 147 4.52 12.12 -1.93
CA ILE A 147 4.17 10.97 -1.09
C ILE A 147 4.44 9.67 -1.84
N ALA A 148 5.00 8.68 -1.15
CA ALA A 148 5.13 7.32 -1.65
C ALA A 148 4.40 6.33 -0.72
N THR A 149 3.73 5.35 -1.31
CA THR A 149 2.86 4.42 -0.56
C THR A 149 3.63 3.53 0.41
N ASN A 150 4.85 3.10 0.06
CA ASN A 150 5.70 2.25 0.87
C ASN A 150 7.21 2.47 0.57
N PRO A 151 8.11 2.20 1.53
CA PRO A 151 9.55 2.44 1.39
C PRO A 151 10.33 1.31 0.70
N ASP A 152 9.67 0.23 0.26
CA ASP A 152 10.36 -0.98 -0.19
C ASP A 152 11.18 -0.71 -1.46
N ALA A 153 12.48 -0.97 -1.39
CA ALA A 153 13.38 -0.74 -2.52
C ALA A 153 13.28 -1.86 -3.57
N VAL A 154 12.98 -3.09 -3.13
CA VAL A 154 12.92 -4.29 -3.96
C VAL A 154 11.61 -5.03 -3.72
N GLY A 155 10.95 -5.43 -4.81
CA GLY A 155 9.71 -6.21 -4.77
C GLY A 155 9.96 -7.73 -4.89
N PRO A 156 9.00 -8.56 -4.49
CA PRO A 156 9.09 -10.01 -4.64
C PRO A 156 8.98 -10.42 -6.12
N SER A 157 9.89 -11.29 -6.58
CA SER A 157 9.88 -11.82 -7.95
C SER A 157 10.65 -13.14 -8.05
N HIS A 158 10.16 -14.04 -8.92
CA HIS A 158 10.82 -15.31 -9.23
C HIS A 158 12.04 -15.14 -10.15
N GLU A 159 12.10 -14.05 -10.92
CA GLU A 159 13.18 -13.78 -11.89
C GLU A 159 14.34 -12.97 -11.29
N GLY A 160 14.28 -12.68 -9.98
CA GLY A 160 15.26 -11.85 -9.27
C GLY A 160 14.73 -10.46 -8.93
N SER A 161 15.61 -9.58 -8.45
CA SER A 161 15.23 -8.28 -7.88
C SER A 161 14.50 -7.37 -8.87
N LEU A 162 13.30 -6.92 -8.51
CA LEU A 162 12.56 -5.88 -9.22
C LEU A 162 12.58 -4.57 -8.42
N PRO A 163 12.74 -3.40 -9.06
CA PRO A 163 12.61 -2.13 -8.37
C PRO A 163 11.18 -1.95 -7.86
N ALA A 164 11.03 -1.69 -6.57
CA ALA A 164 9.74 -1.39 -5.95
C ALA A 164 9.55 0.12 -5.75
N CYS A 165 8.44 0.50 -5.10
CA CYS A 165 8.01 1.88 -4.92
C CYS A 165 9.13 2.77 -4.31
N GLY A 166 9.87 2.26 -3.33
CA GLY A 166 10.96 2.97 -2.66
C GLY A 166 12.14 3.31 -3.58
N ALA A 167 12.49 2.43 -4.52
CA ALA A 167 13.57 2.69 -5.48
C ALA A 167 13.20 3.81 -6.46
N VAL A 168 11.95 3.80 -6.95
CA VAL A 168 11.45 4.87 -7.83
C VAL A 168 11.24 6.17 -7.06
N ALA A 169 10.80 6.09 -5.80
CA ALA A 169 10.73 7.25 -4.93
C ALA A 169 12.12 7.89 -4.76
N ALA A 170 13.16 7.10 -4.53
CA ALA A 170 14.53 7.59 -4.42
C ALA A 170 15.01 8.30 -5.70
N MET A 171 14.66 7.77 -6.88
CA MET A 171 14.95 8.42 -8.17
C MET A 171 14.30 9.80 -8.27
N ILE A 172 13.00 9.91 -7.99
CA ILE A 172 12.25 11.19 -8.05
C ILE A 172 12.77 12.17 -6.99
N THR A 173 13.04 11.69 -5.78
CA THR A 173 13.61 12.49 -4.68
C THR A 173 14.94 13.09 -5.08
N LYS A 174 15.81 12.27 -5.70
CA LYS A 174 17.11 12.71 -6.18
C LYS A 174 17.01 13.75 -7.29
N ALA A 175 16.05 13.58 -8.21
CA ALA A 175 15.84 14.51 -9.31
C ALA A 175 15.29 15.87 -8.84
N THR A 176 14.37 15.86 -7.88
CA THR A 176 13.70 17.08 -7.38
C THR A 176 14.49 17.84 -6.31
N GLY A 177 15.55 17.23 -5.75
CA GLY A 177 16.26 17.79 -4.59
C GLY A 177 15.42 17.86 -3.32
N SER A 178 14.23 17.23 -3.32
CA SER A 178 13.32 17.23 -2.18
C SER A 178 13.93 16.44 -1.01
N ILE A 179 13.95 17.03 0.18
CA ILE A 179 14.64 16.46 1.35
C ILE A 179 13.77 15.41 2.06
N ARG A 180 12.47 15.32 1.74
CA ARG A 180 11.52 14.47 2.48
C ARG A 180 10.50 13.80 1.55
N THR A 181 10.74 12.54 1.24
CA THR A 181 9.66 11.60 0.89
C THR A 181 8.91 11.25 2.16
N SER A 182 7.60 11.45 2.16
CA SER A 182 6.76 10.96 3.26
C SER A 182 6.17 9.60 2.86
N TRP A 183 6.20 8.66 3.80
CA TRP A 183 5.73 7.29 3.62
C TRP A 183 4.42 7.10 4.37
N ALA A 184 3.46 6.43 3.73
CA ALA A 184 2.17 6.11 4.34
C ALA A 184 1.98 4.59 4.57
N SER A 185 3.08 3.86 4.75
CA SER A 185 3.07 2.42 5.02
C SER A 185 2.14 2.08 6.20
N PRO A 186 1.25 1.08 6.07
CA PRO A 186 0.45 0.58 7.18
C PRO A 186 1.25 -0.34 8.10
N ILE A 187 2.43 -0.79 7.66
CA ILE A 187 3.34 -1.66 8.39
C ILE A 187 4.33 -0.76 9.16
N PRO A 188 4.48 -0.93 10.49
CA PRO A 188 5.39 -0.14 11.33
C PRO A 188 6.87 -0.25 10.96
#